data_AF-A0A3D5MUR3-F1
#
_entry.id   AF-A0A3D5MUR3-F1
#
_cell.length_a   1.000
_cell.length_b   1.000
_cell.length_c   1.000
_cell.angle_alpha   90.00
_cell.angle_beta   90.00
_cell.angle_gamma   90.00
#
_symmetry.space_group_name_H-M   'P 1'
#
loop_
_entity.id
_entity.type
_entity.pdbx_description
1 polymer ?
#
loop_
_entity_poly.entity_id
_entity_poly.type
_entity_poly.pdbx_seq_one_letter_code
_entity_poly.pdbx_strand_id
1 'polypeptide(L)'
;MYLISACLCGINCKYSGGNNLNETCLKLLREGRAILICPEQLGGLSTPRNPAELKSSAEDIINGKGKVIDNKGNDVTDKFLKGAYEALNIAQEIGITKAILKEGSPSCGCNLVYDGTFSGNKISGKGLTAYLFEQEGITVFSDEDTQTSDEKLVYLDKFDREKAKKRKLFKLSEEDEDDGSTEYLDLTESLEGMSDMPPQVEKNIKRLMVSLAKDLMGFEEIDEIAEATGFQLEEVQKIVDEEYKD
;
A
#
# COMPACT_ATOMS: atom_id res chain seq x y z
N MET A 1 2.08 -11.75 6.34
CA MET A 1 1.68 -10.80 5.29
C MET A 1 2.01 -9.41 5.79
N TYR A 2 2.46 -8.52 4.91
CA TYR A 2 2.83 -7.15 5.23
C TYR A 2 1.87 -6.19 4.53
N LEU A 3 1.54 -5.08 5.18
CA LEU A 3 1.06 -3.90 4.47
C LEU A 3 2.26 -3.12 3.95
N ILE A 4 2.29 -2.77 2.68
CA ILE A 4 3.42 -2.05 2.10
C ILE A 4 2.91 -0.77 1.43
N SER A 5 3.63 0.35 1.65
CA SER A 5 3.38 1.57 0.87
C SER A 5 3.50 1.27 -0.62
N ALA A 6 2.42 1.46 -1.38
CA ALA A 6 2.31 1.03 -2.77
C ALA A 6 3.43 1.59 -3.67
N CYS A 7 3.89 2.81 -3.39
CA CYS A 7 5.00 3.42 -4.12
C CYS A 7 6.32 2.62 -4.01
N LEU A 8 6.52 1.85 -2.93
CA LEU A 8 7.67 0.97 -2.74
C LEU A 8 7.63 -0.26 -3.65
N CYS A 9 6.47 -0.60 -4.19
CA CYS A 9 6.28 -1.72 -5.11
C CYS A 9 6.11 -1.27 -6.56
N GLY A 10 6.52 -0.04 -6.90
CA GLY A 10 6.51 0.47 -8.28
C GLY A 10 5.22 1.19 -8.69
N ILE A 11 4.19 1.21 -7.84
CA ILE A 11 2.92 1.88 -8.16
C ILE A 11 3.11 3.40 -8.19
N ASN A 12 2.73 4.03 -9.30
CA ASN A 12 2.81 5.47 -9.54
C ASN A 12 1.76 6.25 -8.76
N CYS A 13 1.89 6.27 -7.43
CA CYS A 13 0.97 6.91 -6.49
C CYS A 13 1.59 8.06 -5.69
N LYS A 14 2.87 8.39 -5.94
CA LYS A 14 3.58 9.50 -5.25
C LYS A 14 2.95 10.84 -5.64
N TYR A 15 3.09 11.85 -4.79
CA TYR A 15 2.61 13.21 -5.08
C TYR A 15 3.09 13.74 -6.46
N SER A 16 4.29 13.38 -6.88
CA SER A 16 4.88 13.80 -8.15
C SER A 16 4.44 12.97 -9.37
N GLY A 17 3.53 12.01 -9.21
CA GLY A 17 3.09 11.10 -10.29
C GLY A 17 3.95 9.86 -10.51
N GLY A 18 5.12 9.76 -9.84
CA GLY A 18 6.02 8.60 -9.94
C GLY A 18 5.86 7.61 -8.78
N ASN A 19 6.91 6.83 -8.56
CA ASN A 19 6.99 5.83 -7.47
C ASN A 19 8.33 5.91 -6.71
N ASN A 20 8.51 5.01 -5.75
CA ASN A 20 9.70 4.85 -4.92
C ASN A 20 10.12 3.38 -4.89
N LEU A 21 10.16 2.73 -6.06
CA LEU A 21 10.42 1.29 -6.18
C LEU A 21 11.60 0.83 -5.29
N ASN A 22 11.31 -0.17 -4.46
CA ASN A 22 12.24 -0.87 -3.60
C ASN A 22 12.14 -2.36 -3.93
N GLU A 23 13.23 -2.93 -4.46
CA GLU A 23 13.26 -4.31 -4.95
C GLU A 23 12.91 -5.35 -3.87
N THR A 24 13.25 -5.09 -2.60
CA THR A 24 12.90 -5.98 -1.49
C THR A 24 11.39 -5.99 -1.26
N CYS A 25 10.75 -4.81 -1.29
CA CYS A 25 9.30 -4.68 -1.17
C CYS A 25 8.58 -5.32 -2.36
N LEU A 26 9.09 -5.10 -3.58
CA LEU A 26 8.56 -5.72 -4.80
C LEU A 26 8.65 -7.25 -4.74
N LYS A 27 9.75 -7.79 -4.24
CA LYS A 27 9.91 -9.23 -4.04
C LYS A 27 8.86 -9.79 -3.07
N LEU A 28 8.62 -9.13 -1.93
CA LEU A 28 7.57 -9.57 -0.98
C LEU A 28 6.19 -9.60 -1.61
N LEU A 29 5.90 -8.64 -2.49
CA LEU A 29 4.65 -8.61 -3.24
C LEU A 29 4.55 -9.78 -4.23
N ARG A 30 5.59 -10.01 -5.03
CA ARG A 30 5.64 -11.15 -5.98
C ARG A 30 5.54 -12.52 -5.31
N GLU A 31 5.97 -12.62 -4.05
CA GLU A 31 5.85 -13.84 -3.24
C GLU A 31 4.45 -14.02 -2.60
N GLY A 32 3.50 -13.11 -2.87
CA GLY A 32 2.16 -13.13 -2.26
C GLY A 32 2.19 -12.83 -0.76
N ARG A 33 3.17 -12.05 -0.29
CA ARG A 33 3.38 -11.72 1.12
C ARG A 33 3.06 -10.27 1.47
N ALA A 34 2.58 -9.48 0.52
CA ALA A 34 2.29 -8.07 0.72
C ALA A 34 0.91 -7.69 0.19
N ILE A 35 0.27 -6.75 0.88
CA ILE A 35 -0.91 -6.00 0.44
C ILE A 35 -0.47 -4.53 0.33
N LEU A 36 -0.85 -3.88 -0.76
CA LEU A 36 -0.43 -2.52 -1.04
C LEU A 36 -1.42 -1.49 -0.54
N ILE A 37 -0.91 -0.40 0.02
CA ILE A 37 -1.72 0.76 0.41
C ILE A 37 -1.06 2.08 0.00
N CYS A 38 -1.90 3.05 -0.38
CA CYS A 38 -1.51 4.45 -0.45
C CYS A 38 -2.51 5.24 0.41
N PRO A 39 -2.16 5.58 1.67
CA PRO A 39 -3.09 6.28 2.56
C PRO A 39 -3.63 7.57 1.92
N GLU A 40 -2.78 8.32 1.22
CA GLU A 40 -3.17 9.57 0.57
C GLU A 40 -4.27 9.37 -0.51
N GLN A 41 -4.18 8.30 -1.31
CA GLN A 41 -5.21 7.97 -2.31
C GLN A 41 -6.46 7.36 -1.70
N LEU A 42 -6.33 6.54 -0.66
CA LEU A 42 -7.47 6.04 0.14
C LEU A 42 -8.25 7.21 0.78
N GLY A 43 -7.51 8.26 1.15
CA GLY A 43 -8.04 9.54 1.63
C GLY A 43 -8.72 10.40 0.56
N GLY A 44 -8.61 10.02 -0.73
CA GLY A 44 -9.19 10.75 -1.85
C GLY A 44 -8.31 11.87 -2.42
N LEU A 45 -7.00 11.86 -2.18
CA LEU A 45 -6.07 12.70 -2.93
C LEU A 45 -5.79 12.10 -4.32
N SER A 46 -5.58 12.98 -5.31
CA SER A 46 -5.22 12.58 -6.67
C SER A 46 -3.75 12.18 -6.79
N THR A 47 -3.39 11.61 -7.94
CA THR A 47 -2.01 11.50 -8.38
C THR A 47 -1.92 12.07 -9.81
N PRO A 48 -1.06 13.08 -10.07
CA PRO A 48 -0.23 13.82 -9.11
C PRO A 48 -1.06 14.71 -8.16
N ARG A 49 -0.40 15.27 -7.13
CA ARG A 49 -0.95 16.20 -6.13
C ARG A 49 0.13 17.11 -5.58
N ASN A 50 -0.27 18.20 -4.92
CA ASN A 50 0.67 19.09 -4.25
C ASN A 50 1.41 18.36 -3.11
N PRO A 51 2.72 18.60 -2.93
CA PRO A 51 3.43 18.19 -1.72
C PRO A 51 2.75 18.74 -0.48
N ALA A 52 2.64 17.93 0.57
CA ALA A 52 2.07 18.33 1.84
C ALA A 52 2.99 17.96 3.01
N GLU A 53 2.92 18.74 4.08
CA GLU A 53 3.72 18.54 5.29
C GLU A 53 2.84 18.71 6.53
N LEU A 54 3.18 17.97 7.58
CA LEU A 54 2.53 18.09 8.89
C LEU A 54 2.95 19.43 9.51
N LYS A 55 1.99 20.22 10.02
CA LYS A 55 2.26 21.48 10.74
C LYS A 55 2.37 21.29 12.26
N SER A 56 2.24 20.06 12.72
CA SER A 56 2.35 19.63 14.12
C SER A 56 2.62 18.12 14.15
N SER A 57 2.72 17.53 15.34
CA SER A 57 2.90 16.08 15.46
C SER A 57 1.69 15.30 14.91
N ALA A 58 1.90 14.04 14.52
CA ALA A 58 0.82 13.15 14.11
C ALA A 58 -0.24 12.98 15.22
N GLU A 59 0.20 12.88 16.47
CA GLU A 59 -0.66 12.84 17.66
C GLU A 59 -1.55 14.08 17.76
N ASP A 60 -1.00 15.28 17.61
CA ASP A 60 -1.79 16.52 17.68
C ASP A 60 -2.83 16.57 16.57
N ILE A 61 -2.48 16.15 15.36
CA ILE A 61 -3.38 16.17 14.21
C ILE A 61 -4.54 15.19 14.41
N ILE A 62 -4.26 13.96 14.84
CA ILE A 62 -5.29 12.95 15.14
C ILE A 62 -6.22 13.43 16.26
N ASN A 63 -5.69 14.18 17.24
CA ASN A 63 -6.47 14.79 18.32
C ASN A 63 -7.15 16.13 17.93
N GLY A 64 -7.13 16.52 16.65
CA GLY A 64 -7.78 17.74 16.16
C GLY A 64 -7.10 19.06 16.56
N LYS A 65 -5.84 19.00 17.00
CA LYS A 65 -5.01 20.15 17.43
C LYS A 65 -3.97 20.55 16.39
N GLY A 66 -4.02 19.95 15.21
CA GLY A 66 -3.00 20.05 14.18
C GLY A 66 -3.57 20.10 12.78
N LYS A 67 -2.69 20.36 11.80
CA LYS A 67 -3.07 20.36 10.38
C LYS A 67 -2.01 19.72 9.49
N VAL A 68 -2.46 19.17 8.37
CA VAL A 68 -1.63 18.86 7.21
C VAL A 68 -1.93 19.89 6.13
N ILE A 69 -0.91 20.63 5.71
CA ILE A 69 -1.06 21.72 4.75
C ILE A 69 -0.23 21.38 3.52
N ASP A 70 -0.75 21.69 2.33
CA ASP A 70 0.00 21.56 1.08
C ASP A 70 0.86 22.81 0.79
N ASN A 71 1.78 22.71 -0.17
CA ASN A 71 2.68 23.83 -0.52
C ASN A 71 1.97 25.03 -1.15
N LYS A 72 0.65 24.95 -1.41
CA LYS A 72 -0.20 26.06 -1.85
C LYS A 72 -1.00 26.69 -0.70
N GLY A 73 -0.86 26.15 0.52
CA GLY A 73 -1.56 26.63 1.71
C GLY A 73 -2.94 26.01 1.89
N ASN A 74 -3.32 24.99 1.12
CA ASN A 74 -4.59 24.30 1.29
C ASN A 74 -4.52 23.35 2.48
N ASP A 75 -5.60 23.30 3.25
CA ASP A 75 -5.78 22.32 4.31
C ASP A 75 -6.23 20.99 3.73
N VAL A 76 -5.39 19.96 3.86
CA VAL A 76 -5.63 18.61 3.35
C VAL A 76 -5.77 17.59 4.48
N THR A 77 -5.93 18.06 5.72
CA THR A 77 -5.96 17.25 6.94
C THR A 77 -6.98 16.13 6.88
N ASP A 78 -8.22 16.41 6.47
CA ASP A 78 -9.30 15.43 6.44
C ASP A 78 -9.00 14.24 5.52
N LYS A 79 -8.37 14.50 4.37
CA LYS A 79 -8.00 13.44 3.42
C LYS A 79 -6.90 12.56 4.00
N PHE A 80 -5.92 13.17 4.64
CA PHE A 80 -4.83 12.44 5.29
C PHE A 80 -5.32 11.59 6.47
N LEU A 81 -6.17 12.14 7.34
CA LEU A 81 -6.76 11.41 8.45
C LEU A 81 -7.63 10.26 7.95
N LYS A 82 -8.54 10.54 7.01
CA LYS A 82 -9.35 9.50 6.38
C LYS A 82 -8.48 8.38 5.81
N GLY A 83 -7.46 8.74 5.03
CA GLY A 83 -6.52 7.79 4.46
C GLY A 83 -5.81 6.90 5.48
N ALA A 84 -5.40 7.47 6.61
CA ALA A 84 -4.78 6.73 7.70
C ALA A 84 -5.76 5.74 8.36
N TYR A 85 -6.99 6.16 8.64
CA TYR A 85 -8.02 5.29 9.21
C TYR A 85 -8.47 4.18 8.25
N GLU A 86 -8.65 4.48 6.95
CA GLU A 86 -8.96 3.44 5.96
C GLU A 86 -7.83 2.40 5.85
N ALA A 87 -6.58 2.85 5.85
CA ALA A 87 -5.44 1.94 5.87
C ALA A 87 -5.39 1.07 7.13
N LEU A 88 -5.80 1.61 8.28
CA LEU A 88 -5.89 0.87 9.54
C LEU A 88 -7.02 -0.16 9.48
N ASN A 89 -8.20 0.22 8.99
CA ASN A 89 -9.33 -0.68 8.83
C ASN A 89 -8.95 -1.87 7.95
N ILE A 90 -8.30 -1.63 6.81
CA ILE A 90 -7.76 -2.69 5.94
C ILE A 90 -6.80 -3.60 6.71
N ALA A 91 -5.91 -3.03 7.52
CA ALA A 91 -4.98 -3.82 8.33
C ALA A 91 -5.70 -4.73 9.33
N GLN A 92 -6.72 -4.20 9.99
CA GLN A 92 -7.48 -4.90 11.03
C GLN A 92 -8.38 -6.00 10.44
N GLU A 93 -9.12 -5.70 9.38
CA GLU A 93 -10.00 -6.66 8.69
C GLU A 93 -9.22 -7.89 8.18
N ILE A 94 -7.99 -7.66 7.68
CA ILE A 94 -7.15 -8.73 7.14
C ILE A 94 -6.25 -9.35 8.22
N GLY A 95 -6.25 -8.80 9.45
CA GLY A 95 -5.42 -9.28 10.56
C GLY A 95 -3.91 -9.08 10.34
N ILE A 96 -3.50 -8.04 9.61
CA ILE A 96 -2.10 -7.69 9.37
C ILE A 96 -1.53 -6.93 10.56
N THR A 97 -0.43 -7.44 11.11
CA THR A 97 0.24 -6.86 12.29
C THR A 97 1.60 -6.22 11.97
N LYS A 98 1.98 -6.15 10.68
CA LYS A 98 3.26 -5.60 10.24
C LYS A 98 3.11 -4.75 8.97
N ALA A 99 3.74 -3.60 8.93
CA ALA A 99 3.73 -2.70 7.78
C ALA A 99 5.14 -2.19 7.40
N ILE A 100 5.42 -2.09 6.10
CA ILE A 100 6.64 -1.47 5.56
C ILE A 100 6.23 -0.18 4.85
N LEU A 101 6.63 0.96 5.39
CA LEU A 101 6.14 2.27 4.98
C LEU A 101 7.27 3.17 4.45
N LYS A 102 6.94 4.06 3.51
CA LYS A 102 7.91 4.99 2.91
C LYS A 102 8.34 6.09 3.90
N GLU A 103 9.64 6.14 4.22
CA GLU A 103 10.24 7.15 5.09
C GLU A 103 10.07 8.57 4.58
N GLY A 104 9.93 9.53 5.49
CA GLY A 104 9.83 10.96 5.17
C GLY A 104 8.47 11.44 4.69
N SER A 105 7.52 10.53 4.42
CA SER A 105 6.16 10.91 3.99
C SER A 105 5.33 11.46 5.16
N PRO A 106 4.49 12.49 4.94
CA PRO A 106 3.50 12.94 5.93
C PRO A 106 2.49 11.85 6.34
N SER A 107 2.27 10.81 5.53
CA SER A 107 1.44 9.65 5.91
C SER A 107 2.28 8.50 6.44
N CYS A 108 3.33 8.15 5.70
CA CYS A 108 4.05 6.88 5.85
C CYS A 108 5.40 6.98 6.59
N GLY A 109 5.89 8.20 6.87
CA GLY A 109 7.17 8.41 7.55
C GLY A 109 7.22 7.71 8.90
N CYS A 110 8.26 6.91 9.13
CA CYS A 110 8.35 6.03 10.30
C CYS A 110 9.19 6.65 11.42
N ASN A 111 10.23 7.38 11.03
CA ASN A 111 11.21 7.96 11.95
C ASN A 111 11.38 9.46 11.72
N LEU A 112 11.22 9.91 10.47
CA LEU A 112 11.41 11.29 10.05
C LEU A 112 10.23 11.77 9.21
N VAL A 113 9.88 13.03 9.40
CA VAL A 113 8.94 13.79 8.54
C VAL A 113 9.55 15.15 8.21
N TYR A 114 9.04 15.81 7.18
CA TYR A 114 9.45 17.19 6.89
C TYR A 114 9.01 18.14 8.01
N ASP A 115 9.78 19.22 8.20
CA ASP A 115 9.64 20.15 9.33
C ASP A 115 8.41 21.09 9.25
N GLY A 116 7.60 20.96 8.20
CA GLY A 116 6.41 21.79 8.00
C GLY A 116 6.73 23.16 7.41
N THR A 117 7.97 23.46 7.01
CA THR A 117 8.34 24.76 6.43
C THR A 117 8.47 24.73 4.91
N PHE A 118 8.37 23.55 4.28
CA PHE A 118 8.70 23.34 2.86
C PHE A 118 10.13 23.73 2.47
N SER A 119 11.05 23.76 3.44
CA SER A 119 12.48 23.99 3.20
C SER A 119 13.25 22.73 2.78
N GLY A 120 12.61 21.56 2.85
CA GLY A 120 13.23 20.26 2.61
C GLY A 120 13.92 19.65 3.83
N ASN A 121 13.95 20.35 4.97
CA ASN A 121 14.48 19.83 6.22
C ASN A 121 13.56 18.74 6.79
N LYS A 122 14.16 17.72 7.40
CA LYS A 122 13.45 16.64 8.10
C LYS A 122 13.73 16.71 9.60
N ILE A 123 12.71 16.39 10.39
CA ILE A 123 12.75 16.32 11.86
C ILE A 123 12.30 14.93 12.31
N SER A 124 12.65 14.57 13.55
CA SER A 124 12.13 13.36 14.17
C SER A 124 10.62 13.46 14.34
N GLY A 125 9.91 12.45 13.87
CA GLY A 125 8.46 12.42 13.89
C GLY A 125 7.92 11.30 13.00
N LYS A 126 6.62 11.07 13.08
CA LYS A 126 5.92 10.04 12.33
C LYS A 126 4.87 10.66 11.42
N GLY A 127 4.66 10.03 10.28
CA GLY A 127 3.49 10.27 9.46
C GLY A 127 2.22 9.74 10.14
N LEU A 128 1.06 10.21 9.69
CA LEU A 128 -0.21 9.91 10.35
C LEU A 128 -0.55 8.41 10.36
N THR A 129 -0.36 7.72 9.24
CA THR A 129 -0.60 6.27 9.14
C THR A 129 0.39 5.49 9.98
N ALA A 130 1.67 5.84 9.92
CA ALA A 130 2.71 5.16 10.70
C ALA A 130 2.44 5.30 12.22
N TYR A 131 2.09 6.50 12.68
CA TYR A 131 1.73 6.75 14.07
C TYR A 131 0.50 5.93 14.48
N LEU A 132 -0.58 6.00 13.69
CA LEU A 132 -1.83 5.31 13.98
C LEU A 132 -1.65 3.78 14.05
N PHE A 133 -0.88 3.22 13.12
CA PHE A 133 -0.56 1.78 13.11
C PHE A 133 0.14 1.35 14.40
N GLU A 134 1.12 2.10 14.87
CA GLU A 134 1.82 1.78 16.11
C GLU A 134 0.92 1.88 17.35
N GLN A 135 0.01 2.88 17.39
CA GLN A 135 -0.96 2.98 18.49
C GLN A 135 -1.88 1.76 18.56
N GLU A 136 -2.19 1.15 17.41
CA GLU A 136 -3.05 -0.02 17.27
C GLU A 136 -2.26 -1.35 17.29
N GLY A 137 -0.98 -1.31 17.68
CA GLY A 137 -0.16 -2.51 17.85
C GLY A 137 0.38 -3.13 16.56
N ILE A 138 0.28 -2.44 15.43
CA ILE A 138 0.90 -2.83 14.17
C ILE A 138 2.38 -2.42 14.21
N THR A 139 3.28 -3.37 13.97
CA THR A 139 4.72 -3.08 13.90
C THR A 139 5.05 -2.40 12.57
N VAL A 140 5.58 -1.18 12.63
CA VAL A 140 5.95 -0.40 11.44
C VAL A 140 7.46 -0.49 11.20
N PHE A 141 7.84 -0.65 9.94
CA PHE A 141 9.21 -0.63 9.43
C PHE A 141 9.33 0.43 8.33
N SER A 142 10.42 1.17 8.34
CA SER A 142 10.80 2.08 7.26
C SER A 142 11.36 1.31 6.07
N ASP A 143 11.20 1.84 4.86
CA ASP A 143 11.95 1.36 3.68
C ASP A 143 13.46 1.61 3.79
N GLU A 144 13.86 2.52 4.68
CA GLU A 144 15.25 2.83 5.00
C GLU A 144 15.76 2.06 6.24
N ASP A 145 14.92 1.25 6.89
CA ASP A 145 15.32 0.36 7.99
C ASP A 145 16.09 -0.86 7.42
N THR A 146 17.23 -0.60 6.78
CA THR A 146 18.19 -1.64 6.38
C THR A 146 19.10 -1.93 7.56
N GLN A 147 18.94 -3.06 8.24
CA GLN A 147 20.04 -3.58 9.07
C GLN A 147 20.26 -5.07 8.83
N THR A 148 21.35 -5.39 8.13
CA THR A 148 22.27 -6.40 8.64
C THR A 148 22.54 -6.09 10.10
N SER A 149 22.25 -7.05 10.99
CA SER A 149 22.27 -7.01 12.46
C SER A 149 20.94 -6.66 13.16
N ASP A 150 20.29 -7.78 13.53
CA ASP A 150 19.61 -8.05 14.79
C ASP A 150 18.10 -7.74 14.95
N GLU A 151 17.38 -8.86 15.09
CA GLU A 151 16.04 -9.08 15.63
C GLU A 151 14.81 -8.61 14.82
N LYS A 152 14.84 -7.48 14.12
CA LYS A 152 13.63 -6.99 13.43
C LYS A 152 13.33 -7.64 12.07
N LEU A 153 14.35 -7.94 11.26
CA LEU A 153 14.19 -8.52 9.91
C LEU A 153 14.29 -10.06 9.85
N VAL A 154 14.75 -10.71 10.92
CA VAL A 154 15.01 -12.17 10.97
C VAL A 154 13.73 -13.02 10.80
N TYR A 155 12.55 -12.41 10.96
CA TYR A 155 11.28 -13.07 10.66
C TYR A 155 11.07 -13.38 9.17
N LEU A 156 11.80 -12.74 8.25
CA LEU A 156 11.64 -12.98 6.82
C LEU A 156 12.15 -14.37 6.40
N ASP A 157 13.30 -14.87 6.91
CA ASP A 157 13.84 -16.19 6.52
C ASP A 157 13.26 -17.36 7.33
N LYS A 158 13.03 -17.17 8.66
CA LYS A 158 12.56 -18.26 9.52
C LYS A 158 11.09 -18.60 9.34
N PHE A 159 10.23 -17.60 9.11
CA PHE A 159 8.79 -17.82 8.90
C PHE A 159 8.51 -18.51 7.55
N ASP A 160 9.33 -18.21 6.54
CA ASP A 160 9.22 -18.84 5.22
C ASP A 160 9.64 -20.30 5.24
N ARG A 161 10.70 -20.67 5.97
CA ARG A 161 11.15 -22.06 6.04
C ARG A 161 10.11 -22.98 6.67
N GLU A 162 9.41 -22.58 7.73
CA GLU A 162 8.41 -23.45 8.37
C GLU A 162 7.08 -23.50 7.61
N LYS A 163 6.60 -22.38 7.05
CA LYS A 163 5.36 -22.34 6.27
C LYS A 163 5.55 -22.97 4.88
N ALA A 164 6.70 -22.79 4.23
CA ALA A 164 7.05 -23.50 3.00
C ALA A 164 7.29 -24.99 3.26
N LYS A 165 7.88 -25.40 4.39
CA LYS A 165 7.94 -26.82 4.78
C LYS A 165 6.55 -27.40 5.02
N LYS A 166 5.64 -26.68 5.69
CA LYS A 166 4.24 -27.12 5.87
C LYS A 166 3.48 -27.21 4.55
N ARG A 167 3.61 -26.23 3.65
CA ARG A 167 3.01 -26.26 2.31
C ARG A 167 3.58 -27.37 1.43
N LYS A 168 4.89 -27.63 1.52
CA LYS A 168 5.52 -28.75 0.81
C LYS A 168 5.11 -30.10 1.38
N LEU A 169 4.94 -30.21 2.70
CA LEU A 169 4.45 -31.42 3.37
C LEU A 169 2.97 -31.69 3.05
N PHE A 170 2.16 -30.64 2.88
CA PHE A 170 0.76 -30.74 2.47
C PHE A 170 0.61 -31.10 0.98
N LYS A 171 1.46 -30.55 0.10
CA LYS A 171 1.52 -30.96 -1.32
C LYS A 171 1.96 -32.41 -1.52
N LEU A 172 2.93 -32.90 -0.73
CA LEU A 172 3.35 -34.31 -0.79
C LEU A 172 2.30 -35.31 -0.26
N SER A 173 1.25 -34.85 0.41
CA SER A 173 0.12 -35.72 0.82
C SER A 173 -1.07 -35.66 -0.13
N GLU A 174 -1.08 -34.75 -1.10
CA GLU A 174 -2.17 -34.57 -2.08
C GLU A 174 -1.75 -34.93 -3.51
N GLU A 175 -0.48 -35.27 -3.76
CA GLU A 175 -0.01 -35.79 -5.05
C GLU A 175 -0.24 -37.32 -5.14
N ASP A 176 -1.51 -37.70 -5.23
CA ASP A 176 -1.99 -38.88 -5.97
C ASP A 176 -3.41 -38.55 -6.45
N GLU A 177 -3.55 -37.59 -7.36
CA GLU A 177 -4.42 -37.65 -8.54
C GLU A 177 -4.33 -36.37 -9.39
N ASP A 178 -4.19 -36.60 -10.68
CA ASP A 178 -4.00 -35.70 -11.81
C ASP A 178 -5.31 -34.97 -12.17
N ASP A 179 -5.35 -33.64 -12.09
CA ASP A 179 -5.98 -32.81 -13.14
C ASP A 179 -5.31 -31.42 -13.25
N GLY A 180 -5.11 -30.98 -14.50
CA GLY A 180 -4.40 -29.77 -14.84
C GLY A 180 -5.27 -28.52 -14.80
N SER A 181 -5.38 -27.90 -13.63
CA SER A 181 -5.82 -26.50 -13.49
C SER A 181 -4.75 -25.68 -12.77
N THR A 182 -4.13 -24.75 -13.49
CA THR A 182 -3.31 -23.70 -12.88
C THR A 182 -4.26 -22.75 -12.17
N GLU A 183 -4.40 -22.86 -10.86
CA GLU A 183 -5.14 -21.89 -10.03
C GLU A 183 -4.52 -20.49 -10.18
N TYR A 184 -5.21 -19.62 -10.92
CA TYR A 184 -4.93 -18.19 -10.90
C TYR A 184 -5.38 -17.60 -9.56
N LEU A 185 -4.57 -16.68 -9.02
CA LEU A 185 -4.88 -15.98 -7.77
C LEU A 185 -6.05 -15.03 -8.01
N ASP A 186 -7.24 -15.39 -7.55
CA ASP A 186 -8.43 -14.54 -7.64
C ASP A 186 -8.29 -13.34 -6.69
N LEU A 187 -7.97 -12.17 -7.26
CA LEU A 187 -7.85 -10.91 -6.51
C LEU A 187 -9.21 -10.40 -5.99
N THR A 188 -10.32 -11.04 -6.35
CA THR A 188 -11.68 -10.61 -6.02
C THR A 188 -12.31 -11.30 -4.82
N GLU A 189 -11.75 -12.41 -4.32
CA GLU A 189 -12.28 -13.11 -3.14
C GLU A 189 -12.36 -12.21 -1.89
N SER A 190 -11.61 -11.11 -1.85
CA SER A 190 -11.60 -10.14 -0.74
C SER A 190 -12.48 -8.90 -0.97
N LEU A 191 -13.23 -8.82 -2.08
CA LEU A 191 -13.90 -7.59 -2.54
C LEU A 191 -15.44 -7.61 -2.40
N GLU A 192 -16.03 -8.61 -1.77
CA GLU A 192 -17.50 -8.74 -1.66
C GLU A 192 -18.20 -7.60 -0.87
N GLY A 193 -17.45 -6.61 -0.34
CA GLY A 193 -17.96 -5.45 0.40
C GLY A 193 -17.86 -4.08 -0.30
N MET A 194 -17.58 -4.00 -1.62
CA MET A 194 -17.27 -2.72 -2.29
C MET A 194 -18.43 -1.69 -2.41
N SER A 195 -19.68 -2.07 -2.12
CA SER A 195 -20.86 -1.27 -2.46
C SER A 195 -21.09 0.02 -1.65
N ASP A 196 -20.37 0.22 -0.54
CA ASP A 196 -20.55 1.38 0.36
C ASP A 196 -19.41 2.43 0.27
N MET A 197 -18.45 2.25 -0.64
CA MET A 197 -17.33 3.19 -0.77
C MET A 197 -17.69 4.46 -1.55
N PRO A 198 -17.12 5.63 -1.17
CA PRO A 198 -17.28 6.84 -1.98
C PRO A 198 -16.76 6.62 -3.41
N PRO A 199 -17.45 7.13 -4.46
CA PRO A 199 -17.14 6.80 -5.86
C PRO A 199 -15.68 7.06 -6.27
N GLN A 200 -15.05 8.06 -5.66
CA GLN A 200 -13.65 8.37 -5.91
C GLN A 200 -12.68 7.32 -5.35
N VAL A 201 -13.02 6.71 -4.21
CA VAL A 201 -12.20 5.66 -3.57
C VAL A 201 -12.30 4.37 -4.36
N GLU A 202 -13.52 3.99 -4.77
CA GLU A 202 -13.75 2.84 -5.64
C GLU A 202 -12.96 2.96 -6.95
N LYS A 203 -13.02 4.15 -7.58
CA LYS A 203 -12.21 4.44 -8.78
C LYS A 203 -10.71 4.27 -8.55
N ASN A 204 -10.20 4.71 -7.40
CA ASN A 204 -8.78 4.60 -7.07
C ASN A 204 -8.34 3.14 -6.84
N ILE A 205 -9.19 2.33 -6.19
CA ILE A 205 -8.93 0.89 -5.96
C ILE A 205 -8.89 0.14 -7.30
N LYS A 206 -9.86 0.40 -8.17
CA LYS A 206 -9.91 -0.22 -9.50
C LYS A 206 -8.68 0.12 -10.34
N ARG A 207 -8.24 1.39 -10.31
CA ARG A 207 -6.97 1.80 -10.91
C ARG A 207 -5.77 1.04 -10.34
N LEU A 208 -5.69 0.91 -9.02
CA LEU A 208 -4.61 0.18 -8.36
C LEU A 208 -4.57 -1.29 -8.79
N MET A 209 -5.71 -1.96 -8.90
CA MET A 209 -5.80 -3.36 -9.31
C MET A 209 -5.39 -3.57 -10.77
N VAL A 210 -5.80 -2.66 -11.67
CA VAL A 210 -5.38 -2.68 -13.07
C VAL A 210 -3.87 -2.43 -13.21
N SER A 211 -3.32 -1.45 -12.50
CA SER A 211 -1.86 -1.21 -12.47
C SER A 211 -1.10 -2.39 -11.88
N LEU A 212 -1.65 -3.07 -10.86
CA LEU A 212 -1.04 -4.29 -10.31
C LEU A 212 -0.99 -5.42 -11.36
N ALA A 213 -2.10 -5.70 -12.03
CA ALA A 213 -2.16 -6.72 -13.08
C ALA A 213 -1.14 -6.42 -14.20
N LYS A 214 -1.04 -5.17 -14.62
CA LYS A 214 -0.15 -4.76 -15.71
C LYS A 214 1.32 -4.68 -15.32
N ASP A 215 1.64 -3.85 -14.33
CA ASP A 215 3.02 -3.49 -13.99
C ASP A 215 3.73 -4.59 -13.19
N LEU A 216 2.98 -5.35 -12.38
CA LEU A 216 3.56 -6.40 -11.55
C LEU A 216 3.47 -7.79 -12.20
N MET A 217 2.29 -8.15 -12.71
CA MET A 217 2.05 -9.48 -13.24
C MET A 217 2.42 -9.58 -14.73
N GLY A 218 2.59 -8.45 -15.41
CA GLY A 218 3.07 -8.38 -16.79
C GLY A 218 1.99 -8.65 -17.83
N PHE A 219 0.71 -8.51 -17.46
CA PHE A 219 -0.39 -8.62 -18.41
C PHE A 219 -0.43 -7.39 -19.32
N GLU A 220 -0.36 -7.60 -20.63
CA GLU A 220 -0.37 -6.52 -21.62
C GLU A 220 -1.74 -6.37 -22.28
N GLU A 221 -2.49 -7.46 -22.38
CA GLU A 221 -3.79 -7.50 -23.04
C GLU A 221 -4.94 -7.23 -22.04
N ILE A 222 -6.00 -6.55 -22.52
CA ILE A 222 -7.09 -6.07 -21.67
C ILE A 222 -7.96 -7.21 -21.14
N ASP A 223 -8.08 -8.28 -21.89
CA ASP A 223 -8.77 -9.51 -21.47
C ASP A 223 -8.04 -10.22 -20.33
N GLU A 224 -6.72 -10.33 -20.39
CA GLU A 224 -5.91 -10.90 -19.30
C GLU A 224 -6.03 -10.06 -18.02
N ILE A 225 -6.00 -8.73 -18.14
CA ILE A 225 -6.16 -7.82 -17.00
C ILE A 225 -7.58 -7.91 -16.42
N ALA A 226 -8.61 -7.99 -17.28
CA ALA A 226 -10.00 -8.13 -16.84
C ALA A 226 -10.23 -9.45 -16.11
N GLU A 227 -9.66 -10.55 -16.59
CA GLU A 227 -9.70 -11.85 -15.93
C GLU A 227 -9.00 -11.82 -14.58
N ALA A 228 -7.78 -11.27 -14.51
CA ALA A 228 -7.00 -11.19 -13.27
C ALA A 228 -7.64 -10.27 -12.20
N THR A 229 -8.36 -9.23 -12.62
CA THR A 229 -8.99 -8.24 -11.71
C THR A 229 -10.46 -8.52 -11.43
N GLY A 230 -11.10 -9.40 -12.22
CA GLY A 230 -12.55 -9.64 -12.20
C GLY A 230 -13.40 -8.45 -12.66
N PHE A 231 -12.81 -7.46 -13.32
CA PHE A 231 -13.52 -6.26 -13.81
C PHE A 231 -14.08 -6.48 -15.22
N GLN A 232 -15.06 -5.66 -15.60
CA GLN A 232 -15.59 -5.67 -16.97
C GLN A 232 -14.56 -5.10 -17.96
N LEU A 233 -14.47 -5.67 -19.17
CA LEU A 233 -13.53 -5.23 -20.22
C LEU A 233 -13.60 -3.72 -20.49
N GLU A 234 -14.81 -3.15 -20.58
CA GLU A 234 -15.04 -1.72 -20.81
C GLU A 234 -14.48 -0.85 -19.68
N GLU A 235 -14.52 -1.35 -18.45
CA GLU A 235 -14.04 -0.66 -17.26
C GLU A 235 -12.52 -0.66 -17.20
N VAL A 236 -11.90 -1.80 -17.49
CA VAL A 236 -10.43 -1.93 -17.62
C VAL A 236 -9.92 -1.03 -18.75
N GLN A 237 -10.54 -1.07 -19.94
CA GLN A 237 -10.18 -0.22 -21.07
C GLN A 237 -10.20 1.26 -20.69
N LYS A 238 -11.26 1.70 -20.02
CA LYS A 238 -11.38 3.10 -19.58
C LYS A 238 -10.28 3.49 -18.59
N ILE A 239 -9.95 2.60 -17.65
CA ILE A 239 -8.88 2.83 -16.67
C ILE A 239 -7.53 2.96 -17.38
N VAL A 240 -7.22 2.03 -18.29
CA VAL A 240 -5.98 2.04 -19.08
C VAL A 240 -5.90 3.30 -19.95
N ASP A 241 -6.98 3.68 -20.65
CA ASP A 241 -7.02 4.88 -21.50
C ASP A 241 -6.88 6.19 -20.71
N GLU A 242 -7.38 6.22 -19.46
CA GLU A 242 -7.23 7.36 -18.56
C GLU A 242 -5.81 7.49 -17.98
N GLU A 243 -5.01 6.41 -17.93
CA GLU A 243 -3.61 6.44 -17.48
C GLU A 243 -2.66 7.01 -18.56
N TYR A 244 -3.04 6.97 -19.85
CA TYR A 244 -2.23 7.45 -20.98
C TYR A 244 -2.59 8.85 -21.50
N LYS A 245 -3.36 9.63 -20.73
CA LYS A 245 -3.83 10.97 -21.14
C LYS A 245 -3.04 12.16 -20.59
N ASP A 246 -1.93 11.95 -19.87
CA ASP A 246 -1.06 13.02 -19.38
C ASP A 246 0.40 12.88 -19.85
#